data_AF-A0A6L6WHF6-F1
#
_entry.id   AF-A0A6L6WHF6-F1
#
_cell.length_a   1.000
_cell.length_b   1.000
_cell.length_c   1.000
_cell.angle_alpha   90.00
_cell.angle_beta   90.00
_cell.angle_gamma   90.00
#
_symmetry.space_group_name_H-M   'P 1'
#
loop_
_entity.id
_entity.type
_entity.pdbx_description
1 polymer ?
#
loop_
_entity_poly.entity_id
_entity_poly.type
_entity_poly.pdbx_seq_one_letter_code
_entity_poly.pdbx_strand_id
1 'polypeptide(L)'
;MKNLFAVAAVILTTNQPIMALAQMELIYVSSEGHQYRFSNNPDGAVLESLYPVARFTGTGAMTQVITGIETLYLGRDCDAFAKMLGNGTWSWANGGFVVELGAGRIGFPRQEIDANNDLRCAM
;
A
#
# COMPACT_ATOMS: atom_id res chain seq x y z
N MET A 1 -37.28 53.04 -26.52
CA MET A 1 -36.77 53.84 -25.38
C MET A 1 -36.23 52.86 -24.35
N LYS A 2 -34.90 52.76 -24.20
CA LYS A 2 -34.16 53.10 -22.95
C LYS A 2 -34.61 52.20 -21.76
N ASN A 3 -33.84 51.25 -21.24
CA ASN A 3 -32.45 51.36 -20.77
C ASN A 3 -31.79 49.98 -20.60
N LEU A 4 -30.52 49.87 -21.00
CA LEU A 4 -29.61 48.80 -20.57
C LEU A 4 -29.20 49.06 -19.11
N PHE A 5 -29.31 48.06 -18.24
CA PHE A 5 -28.55 47.99 -16.99
C PHE A 5 -27.51 46.87 -17.14
N ALA A 6 -26.27 47.25 -17.45
CA ALA A 6 -25.14 46.35 -17.37
C ALA A 6 -24.71 46.27 -15.90
N VAL A 7 -25.02 45.15 -15.24
CA VAL A 7 -24.49 44.83 -13.92
C VAL A 7 -23.10 44.24 -14.12
N ALA A 8 -22.06 45.02 -13.81
CA ALA A 8 -20.70 44.52 -13.76
C ALA A 8 -20.55 43.62 -12.52
N ALA A 9 -20.49 42.31 -12.74
CA ALA A 9 -20.13 41.36 -11.70
C ALA A 9 -18.61 41.45 -11.45
N VAL A 10 -18.22 42.06 -10.32
CA VAL A 10 -16.84 42.03 -9.83
C VAL A 10 -16.60 40.63 -9.27
N ILE A 11 -15.88 39.79 -10.01
CA ILE A 11 -15.41 38.49 -9.52
C ILE A 11 -14.19 38.74 -8.64
N LEU A 12 -14.40 38.77 -7.32
CA LEU A 12 -13.29 38.70 -6.36
C LEU A 12 -12.72 37.27 -6.40
N THR A 13 -11.63 37.05 -7.13
CA THR A 13 -10.87 35.80 -7.05
C THR A 13 -10.13 35.77 -5.72
N THR A 14 -10.71 35.12 -4.72
CA THR A 14 -10.02 34.83 -3.47
C THR A 14 -8.90 33.83 -3.75
N ASN A 15 -7.66 34.32 -3.85
CA ASN A 15 -6.45 33.49 -3.81
C ASN A 15 -6.31 32.86 -2.43
N GLN A 16 -7.11 31.84 -2.14
CA GLN A 16 -6.94 31.04 -0.93
C GLN A 16 -5.71 30.14 -1.14
N PRO A 17 -4.72 30.15 -0.24
CA PRO A 17 -3.67 29.15 -0.26
C PRO A 17 -4.31 27.79 -0.01
N ILE A 18 -4.15 26.88 -0.98
CA ILE A 18 -4.50 25.48 -0.81
C ILE A 18 -3.55 24.94 0.26
N MET A 19 -4.02 24.85 1.50
CA MET A 19 -3.28 24.15 2.54
C MET A 19 -3.33 22.66 2.21
N ALA A 20 -2.25 22.15 1.62
CA ALA A 20 -2.05 20.71 1.47
C ALA A 20 -1.97 20.10 2.86
N LEU A 21 -2.97 19.32 3.24
CA LEU A 21 -2.91 18.49 4.45
C LEU A 21 -1.87 17.41 4.19
N ALA A 22 -0.80 17.41 4.98
CA ALA A 22 0.13 16.29 4.99
C ALA A 22 -0.64 15.04 5.44
N GLN A 23 -0.90 14.12 4.50
CA GLN A 23 -1.43 12.81 4.84
C GLN A 23 -0.35 12.07 5.62
N MET A 24 -0.70 11.62 6.83
CA MET A 24 0.17 10.78 7.62
C MET A 24 0.41 9.48 6.86
N GLU A 25 1.66 9.30 6.42
CA GLU A 25 2.06 8.10 5.72
C GLU A 25 2.26 6.98 6.75
N LEU A 26 1.43 5.94 6.67
CA LEU A 26 1.59 4.77 7.51
C LEU A 26 2.70 3.88 6.94
N ILE A 27 3.78 3.72 7.71
CA ILE A 27 4.92 2.88 7.35
C ILE A 27 4.88 1.59 8.15
N TYR A 28 4.96 0.47 7.43
CA TYR A 28 5.13 -0.85 8.00
C TYR A 28 6.59 -1.29 7.91
N VAL A 29 7.06 -2.04 8.90
CA VAL A 29 8.41 -2.63 8.93
C VAL A 29 8.29 -4.15 8.98
N SER A 30 8.80 -4.83 7.96
CA SER A 30 8.78 -6.29 7.95
C SER A 30 9.86 -6.88 8.87
N SER A 31 9.72 -8.16 9.21
CA SER A 31 10.73 -8.95 9.92
C SER A 31 12.04 -9.11 9.15
N GLU A 32 12.05 -8.82 7.85
CA GLU A 32 13.25 -8.78 7.01
C GLU A 32 13.96 -7.42 7.07
N GLY A 33 13.37 -6.43 7.77
CA GLY A 33 13.91 -5.08 7.93
C GLY A 33 13.53 -4.11 6.80
N HIS A 34 12.61 -4.49 5.91
CA HIS A 34 12.14 -3.62 4.83
C HIS A 34 10.99 -2.72 5.31
N GLN A 35 10.98 -1.48 4.83
CA GLN A 35 9.94 -0.51 5.13
C GLN A 35 8.97 -0.42 3.97
N TYR A 36 7.67 -0.39 4.25
CA TYR A 36 6.61 -0.34 3.25
C TYR A 36 5.65 0.80 3.54
N ARG A 37 5.41 1.62 2.51
CA ARG A 37 4.32 2.59 2.46
C ARG A 37 3.01 1.84 2.27
N PHE A 38 2.04 2.15 3.13
CA PHE A 38 0.71 1.60 3.02
C PHE A 38 -0.23 2.47 2.19
N SER A 39 -1.08 1.80 1.44
CA SER A 39 -2.27 2.39 0.83
C SER A 39 -3.37 1.34 0.74
N ASN A 40 -4.61 1.79 0.54
CA ASN A 40 -5.74 0.91 0.28
C ASN A 40 -6.31 1.17 -1.12
N ASN A 41 -6.84 0.12 -1.71
CA ASN A 41 -7.64 0.17 -2.93
C ASN A 41 -8.94 -0.64 -2.74
N PRO A 42 -9.83 -0.71 -3.74
CA PRO A 42 -11.05 -1.50 -3.63
C PRO A 42 -10.84 -3.00 -3.37
N ASP A 43 -9.65 -3.54 -3.64
CA ASP A 43 -9.35 -4.98 -3.53
C ASP A 43 -8.71 -5.36 -2.19
N GLY A 44 -8.12 -4.40 -1.47
CA GLY A 44 -7.56 -4.59 -0.13
C GLY A 44 -6.42 -3.62 0.18
N ALA A 45 -5.44 -4.10 0.95
CA ALA A 45 -4.26 -3.34 1.34
C ALA A 45 -3.10 -3.54 0.35
N VAL A 46 -2.34 -2.47 0.14
CA VAL A 46 -1.15 -2.44 -0.72
C VAL A 46 0.03 -1.89 0.08
N LEU A 47 1.09 -2.70 0.18
CA LEU A 47 2.33 -2.34 0.86
C LEU A 47 3.44 -2.20 -0.19
N GLU A 48 3.87 -0.99 -0.48
CA GLU A 48 4.93 -0.69 -1.44
C GLU A 48 6.24 -0.37 -0.70
N SER A 49 7.32 -1.08 -1.00
CA SER A 49 8.61 -0.87 -0.33
C SER A 49 9.15 0.53 -0.57
N LEU A 50 9.62 1.21 0.48
CA LEU A 50 10.28 2.52 0.36
C LEU A 50 11.64 2.45 -0.34
N TYR A 51 12.30 1.29 -0.26
CA TYR A 51 13.63 1.06 -0.81
C TYR A 51 13.64 -0.23 -1.63
N PRO A 52 14.53 -0.34 -2.64
CA PRO A 52 14.61 -1.55 -3.44
C PRO A 52 14.93 -2.78 -2.58
N VAL A 53 14.17 -3.86 -2.80
CA VAL A 53 14.35 -5.17 -2.17
C VAL A 53 15.01 -6.09 -3.18
N ALA A 54 16.03 -6.83 -2.75
CA ALA A 54 16.72 -7.83 -3.56
C ALA A 54 16.09 -9.22 -3.31
N ARG A 55 15.69 -9.91 -4.37
CA ARG A 55 15.13 -11.27 -4.33
C ARG A 55 15.92 -12.19 -5.25
N PHE A 56 16.06 -13.46 -4.84
CA PHE A 56 16.56 -14.51 -5.71
C PHE A 56 15.43 -15.03 -6.60
N THR A 57 15.73 -15.30 -7.87
CA THR A 57 14.81 -15.93 -8.81
C THR A 57 15.52 -16.98 -9.66
N GLY A 58 14.76 -17.87 -10.29
CA GLY A 58 15.30 -18.99 -11.07
C GLY A 58 15.68 -20.18 -10.19
N THR A 59 16.24 -21.22 -10.82
CA THR A 59 16.54 -22.50 -10.18
C THR A 59 17.96 -22.98 -10.49
N GLY A 60 18.62 -23.56 -9.48
CA GLY A 60 19.95 -24.14 -9.62
C GLY A 60 21.01 -23.14 -10.08
N ALA A 61 21.82 -23.54 -11.07
CA ALA A 61 22.88 -22.69 -11.62
C ALA A 61 22.36 -21.42 -12.34
N MET A 62 21.06 -21.34 -12.64
CA MET A 62 20.43 -20.20 -13.29
C MET A 62 19.83 -19.20 -12.29
N THR A 63 20.12 -19.33 -10.99
CA THR A 63 19.64 -18.38 -9.99
C THR A 63 20.25 -16.99 -10.20
N GLN A 64 19.41 -15.97 -10.16
CA GLN A 64 19.76 -14.56 -10.35
C GLN A 64 19.23 -13.72 -9.18
N VAL A 65 19.86 -12.56 -8.95
CA VAL A 65 19.36 -11.54 -8.04
C VAL A 65 18.64 -10.47 -8.85
N ILE A 66 17.39 -10.20 -8.51
CA ILE A 66 16.63 -9.06 -9.02
C ILE A 66 16.41 -8.08 -7.89
N THR A 67 16.65 -6.79 -8.16
CA THR A 67 16.45 -5.71 -7.21
C THR A 67 15.48 -4.69 -7.76
N GLY A 68 14.49 -4.29 -6.97
CA GLY A 68 13.51 -3.29 -7.37
C GLY A 68 12.53 -2.95 -6.24
N ILE A 69 11.61 -2.02 -6.52
CA ILE A 69 10.50 -1.75 -5.60
C ILE A 69 9.60 -2.98 -5.55
N GLU A 70 9.38 -3.48 -4.34
CA GLU A 70 8.49 -4.59 -4.06
C GLU A 70 7.12 -4.06 -3.66
N THR A 71 6.06 -4.70 -4.14
CA THR A 71 4.69 -4.42 -3.73
C THR A 71 4.06 -5.72 -3.25
N LEU A 72 3.53 -5.69 -2.03
CA LEU A 72 2.71 -6.76 -1.47
C LEU A 72 1.26 -6.33 -1.57
N TYR A 73 0.44 -7.19 -2.16
CA TYR A 73 -1.01 -7.03 -2.25
C TYR A 73 -1.66 -8.00 -1.26
N LEU A 74 -2.51 -7.48 -0.38
CA LEU A 74 -3.23 -8.23 0.63
C LEU A 74 -4.72 -8.06 0.39
N GLY A 75 -5.33 -9.06 -0.25
CA GLY A 75 -6.72 -9.02 -0.70
C GLY A 75 -7.71 -9.18 0.44
N ARG A 76 -8.91 -8.64 0.25
CA ARG A 76 -10.01 -8.74 1.24
C ARG A 76 -10.41 -10.18 1.55
N ASP A 77 -10.19 -11.11 0.64
CA ASP A 77 -10.50 -12.54 0.76
C ASP A 77 -9.31 -13.37 1.29
N CYS A 78 -8.35 -12.70 1.95
CA CYS A 78 -7.18 -13.30 2.58
C CYS A 78 -6.15 -13.90 1.62
N ASP A 79 -6.30 -13.64 0.32
CA ASP A 79 -5.31 -13.91 -0.70
C ASP A 79 -4.19 -12.85 -0.67
N ALA A 80 -2.97 -13.28 -1.00
CA ALA A 80 -1.82 -12.40 -1.08
C ALA A 80 -1.05 -12.61 -2.37
N PHE A 81 -0.43 -11.54 -2.87
CA PHE A 81 0.41 -11.59 -4.05
C PHE A 81 1.61 -10.64 -3.94
N ALA A 82 2.77 -11.10 -4.41
CA ALA A 82 3.90 -10.24 -4.72
C ALA A 82 4.60 -10.75 -5.97
N LYS A 83 4.94 -9.85 -6.90
CA LYS A 83 5.46 -10.20 -8.23
C LYS A 83 6.61 -11.22 -8.21
N MET A 84 7.55 -11.07 -7.26
CA MET A 84 8.74 -11.92 -7.18
C MET A 84 8.57 -13.14 -6.27
N LEU A 85 7.57 -13.14 -5.37
CA LEU A 85 7.37 -14.18 -4.37
C LEU A 85 6.17 -15.10 -4.67
N GLY A 86 5.35 -14.72 -5.66
CA GLY A 86 4.20 -15.48 -6.12
C GLY A 86 2.91 -15.14 -5.36
N ASN A 87 1.96 -16.07 -5.43
CA ASN A 87 0.69 -16.00 -4.73
C ASN A 87 0.78 -16.70 -3.36
N GLY A 88 -0.17 -16.39 -2.48
CA GLY A 88 -0.36 -17.09 -1.23
C GLY A 88 -1.51 -16.49 -0.42
N THR A 89 -1.34 -16.40 0.90
CA THR A 89 -2.35 -15.89 1.82
C THR A 89 -1.76 -14.91 2.81
N TRP A 90 -2.62 -14.13 3.47
CA TRP A 90 -2.22 -13.32 4.61
C TRP A 90 -3.22 -13.48 5.75
N SER A 91 -2.74 -13.26 6.97
CA SER A 91 -3.58 -13.27 8.16
C SER A 91 -2.99 -12.42 9.26
N TRP A 92 -3.86 -11.95 10.16
CA TRP A 92 -3.49 -11.26 11.39
C TRP A 92 -3.66 -12.18 12.61
N ALA A 93 -2.87 -11.91 13.63
CA ALA A 93 -2.96 -12.51 14.95
C ALA A 93 -2.69 -11.44 16.02
N ASN A 94 -2.83 -11.78 17.30
CA ASN A 94 -2.61 -10.86 18.44
C ASN A 94 -1.24 -10.17 18.44
N GLY A 95 -0.26 -10.67 17.68
CA GLY A 95 1.11 -10.17 17.61
C GLY A 95 1.47 -9.45 16.31
N GLY A 96 0.52 -9.15 15.43
CA GLY A 96 0.74 -8.51 14.13
C GLY A 96 0.16 -9.33 12.97
N PHE A 97 0.62 -9.11 11.74
CA PHE A 97 0.18 -9.88 10.58
C PHE A 97 1.35 -10.55 9.84
N VAL A 98 1.00 -11.51 9.00
CA VAL A 98 1.94 -12.35 8.25
C VAL A 98 1.43 -12.51 6.83
N VAL A 99 2.36 -12.54 5.88
CA VAL A 99 2.10 -12.83 4.47
C VAL A 99 2.86 -14.12 4.13
N GLU A 100 2.12 -15.18 3.85
CA GLU A 100 2.65 -16.47 3.41
C GLU A 100 2.57 -16.52 1.88
N LEU A 101 3.70 -16.58 1.19
CA LEU A 101 3.79 -16.59 -0.27
C LEU A 101 4.53 -17.86 -0.72
N GLY A 102 4.36 -18.24 -1.99
CA GLY A 102 5.00 -19.45 -2.53
C GLY A 102 6.52 -19.52 -2.31
N ALA A 103 7.21 -18.38 -2.32
CA ALA A 103 8.65 -18.28 -2.11
C ALA A 103 9.10 -18.05 -0.66
N GLY A 104 8.17 -17.83 0.29
CA GLY A 104 8.53 -17.58 1.68
C GLY A 104 7.50 -16.78 2.47
N ARG A 105 7.88 -16.43 3.70
CA ARG A 105 7.02 -15.77 4.68
C ARG A 105 7.57 -14.40 5.06
N ILE A 106 6.72 -13.38 5.05
CA ILE A 106 7.05 -12.02 5.52
C ILE A 106 6.17 -11.70 6.72
N GLY A 107 6.79 -11.45 7.89
CA GLY A 107 6.08 -11.06 9.11
C GLY A 107 6.11 -9.55 9.32
N PHE A 108 5.07 -9.02 9.96
CA PHE A 108 4.96 -7.63 10.40
C PHE A 108 4.63 -7.61 11.89
N PRO A 109 5.64 -7.84 12.75
CA PRO A 109 5.42 -8.00 14.18
C PRO A 109 4.95 -6.69 14.82
N ARG A 110 3.98 -6.82 15.73
CA ARG A 110 3.36 -5.75 16.53
C ARG A 110 2.72 -4.62 15.71
N GLN A 111 2.33 -4.90 14.48
CA GLN A 111 1.71 -3.94 13.57
C GLN A 111 0.35 -4.45 13.13
N GLU A 112 -0.65 -3.57 13.15
CA GLU A 112 -2.03 -3.86 12.74
C GLU A 112 -2.25 -3.36 11.32
N ILE A 113 -3.03 -4.09 10.52
CA ILE A 113 -3.34 -3.72 9.14
C ILE A 113 -4.85 -3.73 8.89
N ASP A 114 -5.33 -2.67 8.23
CA ASP A 114 -6.70 -2.57 7.76
C ASP A 114 -6.74 -2.81 6.24
N ALA A 115 -7.18 -4.01 5.85
CA ALA A 115 -7.36 -4.39 4.46
C ALA A 115 -8.80 -4.16 3.95
N ASN A 116 -9.60 -3.31 4.62
CA ASN A 116 -11.01 -3.06 4.29
C ASN A 116 -11.86 -4.34 4.26
N ASN A 117 -11.64 -5.24 5.21
CA ASN A 117 -12.29 -6.54 5.24
C ASN A 117 -12.82 -6.94 6.63
N ASP A 118 -13.12 -5.97 7.50
CA ASP A 118 -13.72 -6.19 8.82
C ASP A 118 -13.00 -7.27 9.66
N LEU A 119 -11.66 -7.28 9.59
CA LEU A 119 -10.80 -8.23 10.30
C LEU A 119 -11.03 -9.72 9.93
N ARG A 120 -11.59 -10.01 8.75
CA ARG A 120 -11.93 -11.40 8.33
C ARG A 120 -10.74 -12.35 8.25
N CYS A 121 -9.51 -11.85 8.05
CA CYS A 121 -8.31 -12.69 7.88
C CYS A 121 -7.61 -13.01 9.20
N ALA A 122 -8.36 -13.48 10.20
CA ALA A 122 -7.79 -13.93 11.47
C ALA A 122 -7.17 -15.33 11.33
N MET A 123 -6.02 -15.56 11.97
CA MET A 123 -5.40 -16.88 12.12
C MET A 123 -6.06 -17.71 13.22
#